data_AF-A0A9W6TRV7-F1
#
_entry.id   AF-A0A9W6TRV7-F1
#
_cell.length_a   1.000
_cell.length_b   1.000
_cell.length_c   1.000
_cell.angle_alpha   90.00
_cell.angle_beta   90.00
_cell.angle_gamma   90.00
#
_symmetry.space_group_name_H-M   'P 1'
#
loop_
_entity.id
_entity.type
_entity.pdbx_description
1 polymer ?
#
loop_
_entity_poly.entity_id
_entity_poly.type
_entity_poly.pdbx_seq_one_letter_code
_entity_poly.pdbx_strand_id
1 'polypeptide(L)'
;MLNDLLVEFDNNPDSSYVSLVTNMTESSTLSAGVRSMLAKLLINADTRTLIPPVVHRLRRCDSNDFNVLSHFVGALSADSSSKTQDDAFRSDLLNYDSDGISYERDQFWNQAATVPREASLLLLSGKLDPQTPYKYAENLFNALDSSRKELIAFDYAPHGVVFSTPIVKVMARLYVVVWSCSYHTLKNNGDLERLDRSCIDLVPAFNLTIPIEFMLERDTVQAIFDYT
;
A
#
# COMPACT_ATOMS: atom_id res chain seq x y z
N MET A 1 -1.24 15.39 -17.81
CA MET A 1 -1.01 16.02 -16.48
C MET A 1 0.38 15.74 -15.92
N LEU A 2 0.74 14.48 -15.59
CA LEU A 2 2.10 14.16 -15.10
C LEU A 2 3.15 14.20 -16.21
N ASN A 3 2.83 13.73 -17.42
CA ASN A 3 3.76 13.82 -18.55
C ASN A 3 4.11 15.27 -18.91
N ASP A 4 3.15 16.19 -18.84
CA ASP A 4 3.38 17.61 -19.13
C ASP A 4 4.36 18.22 -18.12
N LEU A 5 4.18 17.89 -16.83
CA LEU A 5 5.10 18.28 -15.76
C LEU A 5 6.52 17.73 -16.01
N LEU A 6 6.64 16.46 -16.40
CA LEU A 6 7.93 15.83 -16.64
C LEU A 6 8.66 16.44 -17.85
N VAL A 7 7.92 16.79 -18.90
CA VAL A 7 8.46 17.50 -20.08
C VAL A 7 8.90 18.92 -19.71
N GLU A 8 8.13 19.62 -18.89
CA GLU A 8 8.48 20.95 -18.39
C GLU A 8 9.78 20.94 -17.58
N PHE A 9 9.96 19.95 -16.70
CA PHE A 9 11.19 19.77 -15.94
C PHE A 9 12.42 19.48 -16.80
N ASP A 10 12.29 18.64 -17.84
CA ASP A 10 13.41 18.36 -18.75
C ASP A 10 13.78 19.57 -19.62
N ASN A 11 12.81 20.45 -19.93
CA ASN A 11 13.02 21.66 -20.70
C ASN A 11 13.52 22.85 -19.86
N ASN A 12 13.52 22.74 -18.53
CA ASN A 12 13.93 23.82 -17.63
C ASN A 12 14.96 23.34 -16.57
N PRO A 13 16.20 23.04 -17.00
CA PRO A 13 17.24 22.44 -16.16
C PRO A 13 17.83 23.37 -15.11
N ASP A 14 17.45 24.65 -15.06
CA ASP A 14 17.94 25.67 -14.10
C ASP A 14 16.94 25.98 -12.97
N SER A 15 15.82 25.26 -12.91
CA SER A 15 14.84 25.40 -11.83
C SER A 15 15.46 25.07 -10.46
N SER A 16 15.10 25.81 -9.40
CA SER A 16 15.59 25.52 -8.03
C SER A 16 15.27 24.08 -7.58
N TYR A 17 14.20 23.49 -8.13
CA TYR A 17 13.76 22.12 -7.91
C TYR A 17 14.69 21.04 -8.50
N VAL A 18 15.57 21.41 -9.43
CA VAL A 18 16.61 20.52 -10.00
C VAL A 18 17.46 19.93 -8.89
N SER A 19 17.96 20.77 -7.98
CA SER A 19 18.82 20.38 -6.85
C SER A 19 18.15 19.38 -5.89
N LEU A 20 16.83 19.42 -5.84
CA LEU A 20 15.99 18.66 -4.93
C LEU A 20 15.75 17.24 -5.46
N VAL A 21 15.70 17.09 -6.78
CA VAL A 21 15.42 15.83 -7.47
C VAL A 21 16.70 15.07 -7.83
N THR A 22 17.80 15.78 -8.15
CA THR A 22 19.08 15.15 -8.54
C THR A 22 19.76 14.40 -7.39
N ASN A 23 19.56 14.83 -6.13
CA ASN A 23 20.11 14.12 -4.97
C ASN A 23 19.46 12.73 -4.73
N MET A 24 18.35 12.39 -5.40
CA MET A 24 17.68 11.11 -5.23
C MET A 24 18.11 10.03 -6.25
N THR A 25 18.90 10.37 -7.27
CA THR A 25 19.25 9.45 -8.37
C THR A 25 20.61 9.73 -8.99
N GLU A 26 21.29 8.69 -9.47
CA GLU A 26 22.48 8.80 -10.34
C GLU A 26 22.15 9.23 -11.79
N SER A 27 20.91 9.66 -12.08
CA SER A 27 20.43 9.91 -13.43
C SER A 27 20.61 11.36 -13.86
N SER A 28 20.84 11.57 -15.17
CA SER A 28 21.20 12.86 -15.76
C SER A 28 20.01 13.76 -16.13
N THR A 29 18.76 13.28 -16.07
CA THR A 29 17.57 14.08 -16.40
C THR A 29 16.62 14.26 -15.20
N LEU A 30 16.01 15.43 -15.08
CA LEU A 30 15.08 15.74 -13.99
C LEU A 30 13.86 14.82 -14.01
N SER A 31 13.31 14.53 -15.18
CA SER A 31 12.15 13.65 -15.29
C SER A 31 12.43 12.24 -14.78
N ALA A 32 13.66 11.74 -14.95
CA ALA A 32 14.06 10.43 -14.42
C ALA A 32 14.10 10.44 -12.88
N GLY A 33 14.62 11.51 -12.29
CA GLY A 33 14.62 11.68 -10.83
C GLY A 33 13.22 11.76 -10.25
N VAL A 34 12.33 12.55 -10.86
CA VAL A 34 10.92 12.64 -10.44
C VAL A 34 10.22 11.28 -10.58
N ARG A 35 10.40 10.58 -11.70
CA ARG A 35 9.84 9.23 -11.92
C ARG A 35 10.34 8.24 -10.87
N SER A 36 11.62 8.29 -10.51
CA SER A 36 12.22 7.43 -9.50
C SER A 36 11.66 7.71 -8.10
N MET A 37 11.54 8.98 -7.71
CA MET A 37 10.90 9.38 -6.46
C MET A 37 9.46 8.88 -6.40
N LEU A 38 8.65 9.15 -7.43
CA LEU A 38 7.25 8.71 -7.48
C LEU A 38 7.13 7.17 -7.49
N ALA A 39 8.08 6.46 -8.11
CA ALA A 39 8.14 5.00 -8.08
C ALA A 39 8.42 4.48 -6.66
N LYS A 40 9.33 5.11 -5.90
CA LYS A 40 9.57 4.76 -4.48
C LYS A 40 8.30 4.94 -3.64
N LEU A 41 7.53 6.00 -3.88
CA LEU A 41 6.24 6.21 -3.22
C LEU A 41 5.18 5.19 -3.63
N LEU A 42 5.24 4.68 -4.87
CA LEU A 42 4.29 3.68 -5.33
C LEU A 42 4.53 2.30 -4.70
N ILE A 43 5.72 2.03 -4.17
CA ILE A 43 6.05 0.72 -3.60
C ILE A 43 5.34 0.49 -2.26
N ASN A 44 5.27 1.51 -1.38
CA ASN A 44 4.67 1.38 -0.05
C ASN A 44 3.24 1.94 -0.04
N ALA A 45 2.29 1.17 0.51
CA ALA A 45 0.88 1.56 0.60
C ALA A 45 0.66 2.87 1.36
N ASP A 46 1.46 3.14 2.40
CA ASP A 46 1.35 4.34 3.23
C ASP A 46 1.82 5.59 2.47
N THR A 47 2.91 5.48 1.71
CA THR A 47 3.50 6.61 0.97
C THR A 47 2.85 6.85 -0.40
N ARG A 48 2.06 5.92 -0.92
CA ARG A 48 1.24 6.10 -2.14
C ARG A 48 0.31 7.31 -2.06
N THR A 49 -0.26 7.55 -0.89
CA THR A 49 -1.16 8.69 -0.64
C THR A 49 -0.45 10.03 -0.82
N LEU A 50 0.89 10.03 -0.78
CA LEU A 50 1.74 11.20 -0.94
C LEU A 50 2.12 11.48 -2.41
N ILE A 51 1.75 10.60 -3.36
CA ILE A 51 1.97 10.85 -4.79
C ILE A 51 1.19 12.07 -5.30
N PRO A 52 -0.16 12.16 -5.14
CA PRO A 52 -0.89 13.33 -5.61
C PRO A 52 -0.41 14.67 -5.01
N PRO A 53 -0.06 14.79 -3.71
CA PRO A 53 0.38 16.06 -3.16
C PRO A 53 1.77 16.45 -3.61
N VAL A 54 2.70 15.49 -3.69
CA VAL A 54 4.04 15.76 -4.19
C VAL A 54 3.98 16.25 -5.63
N VAL A 55 3.17 15.60 -6.49
CA VAL A 55 2.94 16.06 -7.86
C VAL A 55 2.29 17.43 -7.91
N HIS A 56 1.32 17.71 -7.04
CA HIS A 56 0.67 19.02 -6.95
C HIS A 56 1.67 20.13 -6.59
N ARG A 57 2.49 19.92 -5.55
CA ARG A 57 3.50 20.88 -5.08
C ARG A 57 4.61 21.11 -6.11
N LEU A 58 5.08 20.04 -6.76
CA LEU A 58 6.04 20.14 -7.87
C LEU A 58 5.50 21.00 -9.02
N ARG A 59 4.20 20.90 -9.30
CA ARG A 59 3.54 21.69 -10.36
C ARG A 59 3.26 23.13 -9.94
N ARG A 60 2.87 23.35 -8.68
CA ARG A 60 2.55 24.68 -8.14
C ARG A 60 3.79 25.57 -8.07
N CYS A 61 4.95 24.97 -7.81
CA CYS A 61 6.26 25.61 -7.98
C CYS A 61 6.41 26.91 -7.17
N ASP A 62 5.86 26.97 -5.95
CA ASP A 62 5.99 28.15 -5.08
C ASP A 62 7.09 28.02 -4.01
N SER A 63 7.43 29.12 -3.34
CA SER A 63 8.50 29.15 -2.35
C SER A 63 8.21 28.30 -1.10
N ASN A 64 6.94 28.08 -0.75
CA ASN A 64 6.56 27.24 0.38
C ASN A 64 6.67 25.75 0.03
N ASP A 65 6.39 25.40 -1.22
CA ASP A 65 6.53 24.03 -1.73
C ASP A 65 7.97 23.55 -1.74
N PHE A 66 8.92 24.44 -2.02
CA PHE A 66 10.34 24.10 -2.03
C PHE A 66 10.79 23.53 -0.67
N ASN A 67 10.41 24.20 0.43
CA ASN A 67 10.79 23.75 1.78
C ASN A 67 10.13 22.40 2.14
N VAL A 68 8.85 22.25 1.81
CA VAL A 68 8.10 21.00 2.06
C VAL A 68 8.69 19.84 1.26
N LEU A 69 8.97 20.07 -0.03
CA LEU A 69 9.53 19.05 -0.90
C LEU A 69 10.96 18.70 -0.49
N SER A 70 11.77 19.67 -0.06
CA SER A 70 13.14 19.43 0.42
C SER A 70 13.15 18.53 1.66
N HIS A 71 12.29 18.85 2.64
CA HIS A 71 12.09 18.01 3.82
C HIS A 71 11.62 16.60 3.44
N PHE A 72 10.66 16.53 2.51
CA PHE A 72 10.11 15.26 2.03
C PHE A 72 11.17 14.36 1.37
N VAL A 73 12.00 14.92 0.50
CA VAL A 73 13.10 14.18 -0.14
C VAL A 73 14.15 13.73 0.88
N GLY A 74 14.46 14.56 1.88
CA GLY A 74 15.31 14.19 3.01
C GLY A 74 14.76 12.99 3.77
N ALA A 75 13.48 13.01 4.14
CA ALA A 75 12.80 11.92 4.83
C ALA A 75 12.79 10.62 4.01
N LEU A 76 12.50 10.68 2.71
CA LEU A 76 12.53 9.51 1.83
C LEU A 76 13.92 8.88 1.69
N SER A 77 14.96 9.71 1.76
CA SER A 77 16.34 9.23 1.70
C SER A 77 16.76 8.57 3.02
N ALA A 78 16.31 9.12 4.16
CA ALA A 78 16.57 8.58 5.48
C ALA A 78 15.83 7.24 5.74
N ASP A 79 14.60 7.09 5.24
CA ASP A 79 13.80 5.86 5.37
C ASP A 79 14.53 4.63 4.80
N SER A 80 15.26 4.81 3.68
CA SER A 80 16.09 3.76 3.08
C SER A 80 17.32 3.34 3.90
N SER A 81 17.60 4.05 4.99
CA SER A 81 18.75 3.85 5.89
C SER A 81 18.35 3.54 7.34
N SER A 82 17.06 3.34 7.61
CA SER A 82 16.54 3.07 8.95
C SER A 82 17.18 1.80 9.55
N LYS A 83 17.64 1.90 10.80
CA LYS A 83 18.40 0.85 11.49
C LYS A 83 17.52 -0.06 12.34
N THR A 84 16.32 0.38 12.69
CA THR A 84 15.36 -0.34 13.53
C THR A 84 13.95 -0.25 12.96
N GLN A 85 13.09 -1.20 13.32
CA GLN A 85 11.69 -1.19 12.88
C GLN A 85 10.94 0.03 13.42
N ASP A 86 11.20 0.44 14.66
CA ASP A 86 10.58 1.62 15.27
C ASP A 86 10.93 2.93 14.54
N ASP A 87 12.18 3.05 14.07
CA ASP A 87 12.61 4.21 13.27
C ASP A 87 11.90 4.24 11.90
N ALA A 88 11.60 3.07 11.31
CA ALA A 88 10.88 2.96 10.04
C ALA A 88 9.38 3.29 10.17
N PHE A 89 8.79 3.15 11.36
CA PHE A 89 7.38 3.50 11.61
C PHE A 89 7.18 4.95 12.08
N ARG A 90 8.25 5.71 12.33
CA ARG A 90 8.15 7.15 12.60
C ARG A 90 8.02 7.92 11.29
N SER A 91 6.84 8.48 11.04
CA SER A 91 6.66 9.41 9.92
C SER A 91 7.17 10.79 10.30
N ASP A 92 8.40 11.11 9.92
CA ASP A 92 8.95 12.47 10.06
C ASP A 92 8.15 13.51 9.26
N LEU A 93 7.36 13.06 8.28
CA LEU A 93 6.41 13.89 7.54
C LEU A 93 5.22 14.38 8.39
N LEU A 94 4.85 13.64 9.44
CA LEU A 94 3.77 14.04 10.35
C LEU A 94 4.21 15.05 11.42
N ASN A 95 5.52 15.22 11.63
CA ASN A 95 6.08 16.19 12.59
C ASN A 95 6.30 17.59 11.99
N TYR A 96 5.91 17.82 10.73
CA TYR A 96 5.99 19.13 10.10
C TYR A 96 4.71 19.94 10.36
N ASP A 97 4.85 21.09 11.00
CA ASP A 97 3.75 22.03 11.30
C ASP A 97 3.25 22.67 9.99
N SER A 98 2.36 21.94 9.32
CA SER A 98 1.72 22.37 8.08
C SER A 98 0.27 21.93 8.05
N ASP A 99 -0.55 22.71 7.35
CA ASP A 99 -1.90 22.28 7.01
C ASP A 99 -1.82 20.94 6.28
N GLY A 100 -2.37 19.90 6.92
CA GLY A 100 -2.43 18.56 6.34
C GLY A 100 -3.03 18.63 4.94
N ILE A 101 -2.45 17.87 4.01
CA ILE A 101 -2.92 17.86 2.63
C ILE A 101 -4.35 17.28 2.63
N SER A 102 -5.32 18.14 2.35
CA SER A 102 -6.72 17.78 2.15
C SER A 102 -7.09 18.07 0.70
N TYR A 103 -7.62 17.05 0.01
CA TYR A 103 -8.18 17.23 -1.32
C TYR A 103 -9.60 17.75 -1.22
N GLU A 104 -9.96 18.69 -2.09
CA GLU A 104 -11.37 18.98 -2.30
C GLU A 104 -12.06 17.71 -2.81
N ARG A 105 -13.23 17.41 -2.23
CA ARG A 105 -14.05 16.27 -2.61
C ARG A 105 -14.59 16.54 -4.01
N ASP A 106 -14.20 15.71 -4.97
CA ASP A 106 -14.71 15.80 -6.32
C ASP A 106 -16.06 15.07 -6.47
N GLN A 107 -16.59 15.05 -7.70
CA GLN A 107 -17.84 14.35 -8.02
C GLN A 107 -17.78 12.82 -7.81
N PHE A 108 -16.58 12.24 -7.66
CA PHE A 108 -16.39 10.81 -7.44
C PHE A 108 -16.20 10.47 -5.97
N TRP A 109 -15.98 11.47 -5.10
CA TRP A 109 -15.91 11.28 -3.66
C TRP A 109 -17.18 10.60 -3.14
N ASN A 110 -16.98 9.50 -2.40
CA ASN A 110 -18.07 8.72 -1.80
C ASN A 110 -19.12 8.22 -2.82
N GLN A 111 -18.74 8.11 -4.09
CA GLN A 111 -19.54 7.47 -5.13
C GLN A 111 -19.02 6.06 -5.38
N ALA A 112 -19.94 5.09 -5.42
CA ALA A 112 -19.60 3.74 -5.82
C ALA A 112 -19.29 3.69 -7.32
N ALA A 113 -18.30 2.90 -7.70
CA ALA A 113 -18.02 2.66 -9.11
C ALA A 113 -19.18 1.90 -9.77
N THR A 114 -19.59 2.34 -10.97
CA THR A 114 -20.49 1.55 -11.81
C THR A 114 -19.74 0.34 -12.36
N VAL A 115 -20.30 -0.85 -12.14
CA VAL A 115 -19.69 -2.11 -12.54
C VAL A 115 -20.36 -2.60 -13.82
N PRO A 116 -19.59 -2.93 -14.89
CA PRO A 116 -20.17 -3.52 -16.09
C PRO A 116 -20.94 -4.80 -15.76
N ARG A 117 -22.07 -5.06 -16.44
CA ARG A 117 -22.94 -6.20 -16.14
C ARG A 117 -22.24 -7.55 -16.34
N GLU A 118 -21.27 -7.58 -17.24
CA GLU A 118 -20.48 -8.76 -17.60
C GLU A 118 -19.31 -8.98 -16.63
N ALA A 119 -19.01 -8.03 -15.75
CA ALA A 119 -17.92 -8.14 -14.78
C ALA A 119 -18.37 -8.89 -13.51
N SER A 120 -17.41 -9.53 -12.84
CA SER A 120 -17.59 -10.08 -11.50
C SER A 120 -16.61 -9.44 -10.54
N LEU A 121 -17.10 -9.19 -9.33
CA LEU A 121 -16.34 -8.59 -8.26
C LEU A 121 -16.12 -9.60 -7.15
N LEU A 122 -14.86 -9.95 -6.91
CA LEU A 122 -14.46 -10.70 -5.74
C LEU A 122 -13.72 -9.75 -4.79
N LEU A 123 -14.32 -9.50 -3.64
CA LEU A 123 -13.75 -8.68 -2.58
C LEU A 123 -13.19 -9.61 -1.50
N LEU A 124 -11.98 -9.31 -1.02
CA LEU A 124 -11.26 -10.12 -0.06
C LEU A 124 -10.87 -9.23 1.11
N SER A 125 -11.19 -9.63 2.34
CA SER A 125 -10.91 -8.81 3.53
C SER A 125 -10.56 -9.66 4.75
N GLY A 126 -9.65 -9.15 5.58
CA GLY A 126 -9.24 -9.77 6.83
C GLY A 126 -9.90 -9.06 8.00
N LYS A 127 -10.49 -9.81 8.93
CA LYS A 127 -11.14 -9.20 10.10
C LYS A 127 -10.16 -8.71 11.17
N LEU A 128 -8.90 -9.13 11.10
CA LEU A 128 -7.81 -8.64 11.94
C LEU A 128 -6.93 -7.61 11.23
N ASP A 129 -7.41 -6.97 10.16
CA ASP A 129 -6.68 -5.89 9.48
C ASP A 129 -6.80 -4.56 10.25
N PRO A 130 -5.73 -4.05 10.89
CA PRO A 130 -5.76 -2.79 11.61
C PRO A 130 -5.68 -1.57 10.69
N GLN A 131 -5.17 -1.72 9.47
CA GLN A 131 -4.92 -0.62 8.53
C GLN A 131 -6.17 -0.35 7.67
N THR A 132 -6.85 -1.41 7.23
CA THR A 132 -8.14 -1.34 6.52
C THR A 132 -9.22 -2.19 7.21
N PRO A 133 -9.84 -1.67 8.30
CA PRO A 133 -10.84 -2.40 9.07
C PRO A 133 -11.98 -2.98 8.23
N TYR A 134 -12.37 -4.23 8.52
CA TYR A 134 -13.38 -5.00 7.79
C TYR A 134 -14.70 -4.27 7.49
N LYS A 135 -15.18 -3.41 8.40
CA LYS A 135 -16.38 -2.58 8.19
C LYS A 135 -16.34 -1.77 6.88
N TYR A 136 -15.16 -1.34 6.44
CA TYR A 136 -15.01 -0.59 5.19
C TYR A 136 -15.15 -1.48 3.96
N ALA A 137 -14.76 -2.75 4.05
CA ALA A 137 -15.00 -3.73 3.00
C ALA A 137 -16.50 -4.04 2.87
N GLU A 138 -17.24 -4.14 3.98
CA GLU A 138 -18.70 -4.30 3.96
C GLU A 138 -19.40 -3.08 3.35
N ASN A 139 -18.98 -1.87 3.75
CA ASN A 139 -19.52 -0.64 3.18
C ASN A 139 -19.26 -0.55 1.67
N LEU A 140 -18.03 -0.85 1.23
CA LEU A 140 -17.69 -0.89 -0.19
C LEU A 140 -18.52 -1.95 -0.93
N PHE A 141 -18.61 -3.16 -0.38
CA PHE A 141 -19.38 -4.26 -0.96
C PHE A 141 -20.85 -3.88 -1.16
N ASN A 142 -21.47 -3.26 -0.16
CA ASN A 142 -22.86 -2.83 -0.22
C ASN A 142 -23.08 -1.69 -1.22
N ALA A 143 -22.11 -0.77 -1.31
CA ALA A 143 -22.19 0.38 -2.21
C ALA A 143 -22.05 -0.01 -3.70
N LEU A 144 -21.29 -1.07 -4.03
CA LEU A 144 -21.07 -1.51 -5.41
C LEU A 144 -22.37 -2.00 -6.07
N ASP A 145 -22.79 -1.34 -7.15
CA ASP A 145 -23.99 -1.71 -7.92
C ASP A 145 -23.68 -2.86 -8.89
N SER A 146 -23.74 -4.09 -8.40
CA SER A 146 -23.60 -5.32 -9.19
C SER A 146 -24.33 -6.48 -8.53
N SER A 147 -24.96 -7.32 -9.34
CA SER A 147 -25.52 -8.60 -8.91
C SER A 147 -24.48 -9.74 -8.90
N ARG A 148 -23.31 -9.54 -9.52
CA ARG A 148 -22.20 -10.50 -9.60
C ARG A 148 -21.06 -10.04 -8.71
N LYS A 149 -21.31 -10.01 -7.40
CA LYS A 149 -20.30 -9.65 -6.40
C LYS A 149 -20.31 -10.62 -5.24
N GLU A 150 -19.14 -10.94 -4.72
CA GLU A 150 -18.94 -11.78 -3.54
C GLU A 150 -17.88 -11.17 -2.63
N LEU A 151 -18.09 -11.24 -1.30
CA LEU A 151 -17.11 -10.84 -0.29
C LEU A 151 -16.70 -12.07 0.52
N ILE A 152 -15.43 -12.45 0.43
CA ILE A 152 -14.83 -13.44 1.32
C ILE A 152 -14.12 -12.71 2.46
N ALA A 153 -14.58 -12.97 3.69
CA ALA A 153 -13.98 -12.47 4.91
C ALA A 153 -13.18 -13.58 5.60
N PHE A 154 -11.92 -13.31 5.91
CA PHE A 154 -11.06 -14.20 6.67
C PHE A 154 -10.98 -13.72 8.11
N ASP A 155 -11.46 -14.53 9.05
CA ASP A 155 -11.58 -14.12 10.46
C ASP A 155 -10.25 -13.77 11.12
N TYR A 156 -9.16 -14.40 10.69
CA TYR A 156 -7.84 -14.26 11.31
C TYR A 156 -6.75 -13.78 10.36
N ALA A 157 -7.12 -13.19 9.22
CA ALA A 157 -6.16 -12.62 8.28
C ALA A 157 -5.82 -11.15 8.62
N PRO A 158 -4.54 -10.74 8.51
CA PRO A 158 -4.11 -9.36 8.73
C PRO A 158 -4.21 -8.53 7.43
N HIS A 159 -3.60 -7.33 7.42
CA HIS A 159 -3.55 -6.47 6.23
C HIS A 159 -2.94 -7.17 5.02
N GLY A 160 -3.51 -6.92 3.84
CA GLY A 160 -3.03 -7.49 2.59
C GLY A 160 -3.29 -8.99 2.48
N VAL A 161 -4.52 -9.42 2.77
CA VAL A 161 -4.94 -10.84 2.87
C VAL A 161 -4.40 -11.78 1.80
N VAL A 162 -4.19 -11.29 0.58
CA VAL A 162 -3.63 -12.07 -0.53
C VAL A 162 -2.25 -12.65 -0.20
N PHE A 163 -1.44 -11.92 0.54
CA PHE A 163 -0.02 -12.22 0.79
C PHE A 163 0.27 -12.62 2.24
N SER A 164 -0.60 -12.26 3.17
CA SER A 164 -0.32 -12.31 4.60
C SER A 164 -1.19 -13.27 5.39
N THR A 165 -2.17 -13.93 4.75
CA THR A 165 -3.04 -14.90 5.42
C THR A 165 -2.26 -16.16 5.80
N PRO A 166 -2.21 -16.55 7.10
CA PRO A 166 -1.49 -17.74 7.55
C PRO A 166 -2.19 -19.03 7.11
N ILE A 167 -1.43 -20.14 7.00
CA ILE A 167 -1.93 -21.44 6.53
C ILE A 167 -1.39 -22.59 7.39
N VAL A 168 -2.18 -23.65 7.60
CA VAL A 168 -1.77 -24.80 8.44
C VAL A 168 -0.97 -25.83 7.64
N LYS A 169 0.38 -25.81 7.72
CA LYS A 169 1.39 -26.78 7.18
C LYS A 169 1.26 -27.11 5.66
N VAL A 170 2.28 -26.95 4.82
CA VAL A 170 3.57 -27.67 4.77
C VAL A 170 4.53 -26.86 3.89
N MET A 171 5.79 -26.73 4.35
CA MET A 171 7.02 -26.47 3.59
C MET A 171 6.91 -25.50 2.37
N ALA A 172 7.42 -24.29 2.61
CA ALA A 172 8.09 -23.45 1.61
C ALA A 172 7.28 -22.55 0.65
N ARG A 173 5.95 -22.37 0.75
CA ARG A 173 5.27 -21.29 0.02
C ARG A 173 4.16 -20.60 0.81
N LEU A 174 4.49 -19.42 1.32
CA LEU A 174 3.64 -18.47 2.06
C LEU A 174 2.49 -17.84 1.23
N TYR A 175 2.26 -18.27 -0.02
CA TYR A 175 1.55 -17.46 -1.03
C TYR A 175 0.26 -18.09 -1.60
N VAL A 176 -0.30 -19.13 -0.98
CA VAL A 176 -1.15 -20.07 -1.74
C VAL A 176 -2.65 -20.00 -1.46
N VAL A 177 -3.12 -19.54 -0.30
CA VAL A 177 -4.56 -19.70 0.05
C VAL A 177 -5.47 -18.70 -0.65
N VAL A 178 -5.14 -17.41 -0.64
CA VAL A 178 -5.97 -16.44 -1.37
C VAL A 178 -5.75 -16.57 -2.88
N TRP A 179 -4.57 -17.02 -3.30
CA TRP A 179 -4.36 -17.43 -4.69
C TRP A 179 -5.28 -18.61 -5.03
N SER A 180 -5.49 -19.61 -4.18
CA SER A 180 -6.40 -20.73 -4.48
C SER A 180 -7.87 -20.30 -4.53
N CYS A 181 -8.35 -19.44 -3.62
CA CYS A 181 -9.71 -18.87 -3.69
C CYS A 181 -9.90 -18.04 -4.98
N SER A 182 -8.92 -17.20 -5.32
CA SER A 182 -8.98 -16.32 -6.50
C SER A 182 -8.77 -17.10 -7.80
N TYR A 183 -7.94 -18.14 -7.77
CA TYR A 183 -7.62 -19.00 -8.90
C TYR A 183 -8.84 -19.77 -9.37
N HIS A 184 -9.72 -20.20 -8.45
CA HIS A 184 -10.97 -20.86 -8.84
C HIS A 184 -11.88 -19.91 -9.63
N THR A 185 -11.99 -18.66 -9.17
CA THR A 185 -12.72 -17.61 -9.89
C THR A 185 -12.14 -17.36 -11.28
N LEU A 186 -10.81 -17.29 -11.40
CA LEU A 186 -10.13 -17.14 -12.69
C LEU A 186 -10.34 -18.35 -13.61
N LYS A 187 -10.28 -19.57 -13.07
CA LYS A 187 -10.46 -20.82 -13.81
C LYS A 187 -11.89 -20.98 -14.33
N ASN A 188 -12.88 -20.46 -13.61
CA ASN A 188 -14.28 -20.48 -14.03
C ASN A 188 -14.70 -19.19 -14.74
N ASN A 189 -13.77 -18.46 -15.35
CA ASN A 189 -14.06 -17.27 -16.15
C ASN A 189 -14.85 -16.18 -15.39
N GLY A 190 -14.57 -16.03 -14.09
CA GLY A 190 -15.25 -15.09 -13.22
C GLY A 190 -16.65 -15.53 -12.76
N ASP A 191 -17.01 -16.79 -12.91
CA ASP A 191 -18.28 -17.31 -12.38
C ASP A 191 -18.21 -17.52 -10.86
N LEU A 192 -18.83 -16.59 -10.13
CA LEU A 192 -18.86 -16.57 -8.67
C LEU A 192 -19.81 -17.63 -8.08
N GLU A 193 -20.80 -18.14 -8.83
CA GLU A 193 -21.68 -19.21 -8.33
C GLU A 193 -20.92 -20.51 -8.11
N ARG A 194 -19.83 -20.67 -8.85
CA ARG A 194 -18.94 -21.82 -8.78
C ARG A 194 -17.76 -21.59 -7.84
N LEU A 195 -17.72 -20.49 -7.10
CA LEU A 195 -16.61 -20.16 -6.22
C LEU A 195 -16.45 -21.22 -5.12
N ASP A 196 -15.33 -21.95 -5.16
CA ASP A 196 -14.92 -22.86 -4.10
C ASP A 196 -14.37 -22.08 -2.89
N ARG A 197 -15.01 -22.27 -1.73
CA ARG A 197 -14.69 -21.60 -0.47
C ARG A 197 -13.88 -22.46 0.50
N SER A 198 -13.54 -23.70 0.13
CA SER A 198 -12.74 -24.61 0.97
C SER A 198 -11.37 -24.05 1.35
N CYS A 199 -10.86 -23.07 0.59
CA CYS A 199 -9.65 -22.33 0.91
C CYS A 199 -9.72 -21.58 2.26
N ILE A 200 -10.92 -21.21 2.73
CA ILE A 200 -11.12 -20.55 4.02
C ILE A 200 -10.76 -21.50 5.17
N ASP A 201 -11.06 -22.79 5.01
CA ASP A 201 -10.79 -23.82 6.03
C ASP A 201 -9.29 -24.10 6.21
N LEU A 202 -8.45 -23.63 5.29
CA LEU A 202 -6.99 -23.74 5.37
C LEU A 202 -6.37 -22.67 6.29
N VAL A 203 -7.14 -21.64 6.66
CA VAL A 203 -6.68 -20.57 7.55
C VAL A 203 -6.76 -21.08 9.00
N PRO A 204 -5.63 -21.17 9.73
CA PRO A 204 -5.66 -21.59 11.12
C PRO A 204 -6.48 -20.63 11.96
N ALA A 205 -7.09 -21.17 13.01
CA ALA A 205 -7.57 -20.33 14.10
C ALA A 205 -6.42 -19.49 14.66
N PHE A 206 -6.72 -18.24 15.01
CA PHE A 206 -5.74 -17.37 15.66
C PHE A 206 -5.23 -18.03 16.95
N ASN A 207 -3.91 -18.20 17.04
CA ASN A 207 -3.25 -18.79 18.18
C ASN A 207 -2.01 -17.97 18.52
N LEU A 208 -1.94 -17.48 19.77
CA LEU A 208 -0.79 -16.72 20.29
C LEU A 208 0.39 -17.62 20.71
N THR A 209 0.25 -18.93 20.57
CA THR A 209 1.31 -19.90 20.86
C THR A 209 2.25 -19.95 19.67
N ILE A 210 3.44 -19.36 19.81
CA ILE A 210 4.50 -19.46 18.80
C ILE A 210 4.98 -20.92 18.78
N PRO A 211 4.90 -21.64 17.64
CA PRO A 211 5.47 -22.97 17.57
C PRO A 211 6.97 -22.92 17.89
N ILE A 212 7.44 -23.86 18.70
CA ILE A 212 8.83 -23.92 19.17
C ILE A 212 9.83 -23.86 17.99
N GLU A 213 9.45 -24.41 16.83
CA GLU A 213 10.23 -24.33 15.58
C GLU A 213 10.51 -22.89 15.12
N PHE A 214 9.57 -21.95 15.29
CA PHE A 214 9.78 -20.52 14.99
C PHE A 214 10.52 -19.77 16.10
N MET A 215 10.51 -20.28 17.33
CA MET A 215 11.32 -19.74 18.43
C MET A 215 12.81 -20.08 18.28
N LEU A 216 13.12 -21.19 17.60
CA LEU A 216 14.49 -21.67 17.41
C LEU A 216 15.20 -21.06 16.19
N GLU A 217 14.48 -20.35 15.31
CA GLU A 217 15.05 -19.97 14.01
C GLU A 217 15.78 -18.62 13.98
N ARG A 218 15.72 -17.75 15.00
CA ARG A 218 16.61 -16.56 15.09
C ARG A 218 16.81 -16.09 16.53
N ASP A 219 18.05 -15.76 16.85
CA ASP A 219 18.57 -14.99 17.99
C ASP A 219 17.93 -13.59 18.22
N THR A 220 16.60 -13.46 18.05
CA THR A 220 15.85 -12.19 18.05
C THR A 220 14.74 -12.15 19.08
N VAL A 221 14.17 -13.29 19.49
CA VAL A 221 13.13 -13.30 20.54
C VAL A 221 13.74 -12.97 21.91
N GLN A 222 14.97 -13.42 22.19
CA GLN A 222 15.66 -13.09 23.44
C GLN A 222 15.93 -11.57 23.56
N ALA A 223 16.25 -10.89 22.46
CA ALA A 223 16.48 -9.44 22.44
C ALA A 223 15.23 -8.60 22.75
N ILE A 224 14.02 -9.15 22.56
CA ILE A 224 12.76 -8.47 22.88
C ILE A 224 12.44 -8.56 24.38
N PHE A 225 12.82 -9.66 25.03
CA PHE A 225 12.57 -9.87 26.47
C PHE A 225 13.70 -9.37 27.37
N ASP A 226 14.88 -9.10 26.83
CA ASP A 226 16.00 -8.53 27.60
C ASP A 226 15.90 -7.00 27.81
N TYR A 227 14.82 -6.37 27.34
CA TYR A 227 14.55 -4.92 27.48
C TYR A 227 13.41 -4.55 28.46
N THR A 228 12.90 -5.51 29.24
CA THR A 228 12.02 -5.26 30.41
C THR A 228 12.75 -5.55 31.70
#